data_AF-A0A6N7XBZ8-F1
#
_entry.id   AF-A0A6N7XBZ8-F1
#
_cell.length_a   1.000
_cell.length_b   1.000
_cell.length_c   1.000
_cell.angle_alpha   90.00
_cell.angle_beta   90.00
_cell.angle_gamma   90.00
#
_symmetry.space_group_name_H-M   'P 1'
#
loop_
_entity.id
_entity.type
_entity.pdbx_description
1 polymer ?
#
loop_
_entity_poly.entity_id
_entity_poly.type
_entity_poly.pdbx_seq_one_letter_code
_entity_poly.pdbx_strand_id
1 'polypeptide(L)'
;MTKSYGIIKVMIVGAGEAAQMVINEINRNLSMLNRVVVAIIDDDVDLVGKKICGHEVLGNTGEIKQICDKLEVDEIIFSIANISISRKKEILDICRTTGCHTRTIPSISEIINGKVNFKAIRDVDIEDLLGRDPVFFDMEKIRSYLNEKTILVTGGGGTIGSELCRQISSYGPKKMIILDNYENNAYNIQQELKMKYGECLDLDVVIANIREYNRLEKIFDRYRPDIVFHAAAHKHVPLMETNKTEAIKNNVFGTLNLVKLADEYEIQKFVLISSDKAVNPTNLMGATKRLCEIIIQIYNTISNTEFVAVRFGNVLGSSGSVVPLFKKQIAAGGPVTVTHKDIIRYFMTIPEAVTLVMQAGAMAHGGEIFVLDMGDPVRIDDLARNLIRLSGFEPDRDIEIVYTGLRLGEKLFEELLMAEEGLGKTEHNKIFIGSPQSFNREDVFSLIERLKQVVKNEEDEKVDELMRLLVDTYVRPEDVNNIEV
;
A
#
# COMPACT_ATOMS: atom_id res chain seq x y z
N MET A 1 -6.25 -21.55 40.79
CA MET A 1 -7.29 -20.58 41.17
C MET A 1 -7.76 -19.91 39.89
N THR A 2 -8.96 -20.27 39.45
CA THR A 2 -9.63 -19.79 38.23
C THR A 2 -10.08 -18.34 38.43
N LYS A 3 -9.56 -17.39 37.63
CA LYS A 3 -10.12 -16.04 37.55
C LYS A 3 -11.55 -16.15 37.02
N SER A 4 -12.52 -15.68 37.79
CA SER A 4 -13.89 -15.42 37.35
C SER A 4 -13.84 -14.50 36.13
N TYR A 5 -14.31 -14.95 34.96
CA TYR A 5 -14.54 -14.06 33.82
C TYR A 5 -15.83 -13.28 34.10
N GLY A 6 -15.69 -12.01 34.48
CA GLY A 6 -16.83 -11.09 34.62
C GLY A 6 -17.55 -10.87 33.28
N ILE A 7 -18.81 -10.45 33.36
CA ILE A 7 -19.60 -10.03 32.18
C ILE A 7 -18.97 -8.75 31.62
N ILE A 8 -18.62 -8.76 30.34
CA ILE A 8 -18.05 -7.61 29.62
C ILE A 8 -19.20 -6.67 29.23
N LYS A 9 -19.17 -5.43 29.74
CA LYS A 9 -20.13 -4.38 29.38
C LYS A 9 -19.72 -3.70 28.08
N VAL A 10 -20.60 -3.72 27.10
CA VAL A 10 -20.33 -3.28 25.74
C VAL A 10 -21.11 -2.00 25.41
N MET A 11 -20.41 -0.98 24.93
CA MET A 11 -21.02 0.18 24.25
C MET A 11 -20.97 -0.02 22.74
N ILE A 12 -22.08 0.23 22.05
CA ILE A 12 -22.13 0.22 20.59
C ILE A 12 -22.11 1.67 20.08
N VAL A 13 -21.21 1.99 19.17
CA VAL A 13 -21.17 3.30 18.49
C VAL A 13 -21.75 3.14 17.09
N GLY A 14 -22.83 3.87 16.79
CA GLY A 14 -23.72 3.69 15.66
C GLY A 14 -25.00 2.93 16.04
N ALA A 15 -26.14 3.38 15.53
CA ALA A 15 -27.47 2.81 15.75
C ALA A 15 -28.11 2.22 14.47
N GLY A 16 -27.33 2.13 13.38
CA GLY A 16 -27.79 1.61 12.08
C GLY A 16 -27.95 0.09 12.00
N GLU A 17 -28.16 -0.45 10.78
CA GLU A 17 -28.39 -1.88 10.56
C GLU A 17 -27.25 -2.76 11.08
N ALA A 18 -26.00 -2.34 10.89
CA ALA A 18 -24.85 -3.10 11.36
C ALA A 18 -24.78 -3.16 12.90
N ALA A 19 -25.22 -2.11 13.60
CA ALA A 19 -25.37 -2.12 15.04
C ALA A 19 -26.40 -3.17 15.48
N GLN A 20 -27.54 -3.24 14.80
CA GLN A 20 -28.58 -4.24 15.07
C GLN A 20 -28.06 -5.66 14.87
N MET A 21 -27.28 -5.91 13.81
CA MET A 21 -26.64 -7.21 13.58
C MET A 21 -25.71 -7.60 14.73
N VAL A 22 -24.85 -6.68 15.19
CA VAL A 22 -23.95 -6.92 16.33
C VAL A 22 -24.73 -7.21 17.61
N ILE A 23 -25.74 -6.39 17.94
CA ILE A 23 -26.55 -6.55 19.15
C ILE A 23 -27.31 -7.88 19.13
N ASN A 24 -27.95 -8.21 18.01
CA ASN A 24 -28.70 -9.46 17.87
C ASN A 24 -27.79 -10.68 18.05
N GLU A 25 -26.56 -10.62 17.56
CA GLU A 25 -25.63 -11.73 17.68
C GLU A 25 -25.04 -11.88 19.08
N ILE A 26 -24.75 -10.75 19.76
CA ILE A 26 -24.40 -10.75 21.20
C ILE A 26 -25.55 -11.39 22.00
N ASN A 27 -26.79 -10.99 21.74
CA ASN A 27 -27.96 -11.52 22.42
C ASN A 27 -28.20 -13.01 22.14
N ARG A 28 -27.95 -13.48 20.91
CA ARG A 28 -28.07 -14.91 20.55
C ARG A 28 -27.03 -15.78 21.24
N ASN A 29 -25.83 -15.25 21.49
CA ASN A 29 -24.70 -16.01 22.03
C ASN A 29 -24.28 -15.54 23.43
N LEU A 30 -25.21 -14.98 24.22
CA LEU A 30 -24.98 -14.46 25.57
C LEU A 30 -24.18 -15.42 26.47
N SER A 31 -24.53 -16.71 26.46
CA SER A 31 -23.88 -17.75 27.28
C SER A 31 -22.46 -18.11 26.82
N MET A 32 -22.09 -17.81 25.58
CA MET A 32 -20.79 -18.12 24.99
C MET A 32 -19.86 -16.90 24.98
N LEU A 33 -20.41 -15.70 24.75
CA LEU A 33 -19.63 -14.47 24.56
C LEU A 33 -19.39 -13.68 25.84
N ASN A 34 -20.17 -13.93 26.90
CA ASN A 34 -20.09 -13.25 28.20
C ASN A 34 -20.10 -11.71 28.07
N ARG A 35 -20.88 -11.18 27.14
CA ARG A 35 -21.00 -9.76 26.80
C ARG A 35 -22.43 -9.28 26.99
N VAL A 36 -22.60 -8.05 27.46
CA VAL A 36 -23.91 -7.38 27.56
C VAL A 36 -23.82 -5.97 27.00
N VAL A 37 -24.76 -5.59 26.13
CA VAL A 37 -24.83 -4.23 25.61
C VAL A 37 -25.45 -3.31 26.67
N VAL A 38 -24.73 -2.27 27.08
CA VAL A 38 -25.16 -1.33 28.13
C VAL A 38 -25.54 0.05 27.60
N ALA A 39 -25.07 0.41 26.40
CA ALA A 39 -25.32 1.71 25.79
C ALA A 39 -25.21 1.64 24.27
N ILE A 40 -25.99 2.47 23.59
CA ILE A 40 -25.78 2.82 22.18
C ILE A 40 -25.48 4.32 22.10
N ILE A 41 -24.55 4.70 21.23
CA ILE A 41 -24.18 6.09 20.95
C ILE A 41 -24.40 6.37 19.47
N ASP A 42 -25.08 7.45 19.14
CA ASP A 42 -25.25 7.90 17.75
C ASP A 42 -25.35 9.44 17.70
N ASP A 43 -24.79 10.04 16.65
CA ASP A 43 -24.82 11.50 16.48
C ASP A 43 -26.14 12.00 15.89
N ASP A 44 -27.00 11.10 15.38
CA ASP A 44 -28.35 11.43 14.99
C ASP A 44 -29.19 11.78 16.23
N VAL A 45 -29.46 13.08 16.38
CA VAL A 45 -30.25 13.63 17.49
C VAL A 45 -31.65 13.04 17.58
N ASP A 46 -32.22 12.57 16.47
CA ASP A 46 -33.54 11.94 16.46
C ASP A 46 -33.51 10.53 17.04
N LEU A 47 -32.34 9.91 17.16
CA LEU A 47 -32.18 8.57 17.74
C LEU A 47 -31.96 8.59 19.25
N VAL A 48 -31.48 9.70 19.82
CA VAL A 48 -31.22 9.82 21.26
C VAL A 48 -32.51 9.59 22.08
N GLY A 49 -32.43 8.72 23.09
CA GLY A 49 -33.56 8.28 23.91
C GLY A 49 -34.46 7.22 23.27
N LYS A 50 -34.26 6.86 21.99
CA LYS A 50 -34.95 5.72 21.36
C LYS A 50 -34.26 4.41 21.74
N LYS A 51 -35.00 3.31 21.58
CA LYS A 51 -34.48 1.95 21.76
C LYS A 51 -34.22 1.26 20.43
N ILE A 52 -33.03 0.70 20.28
CA ILE A 52 -32.62 -0.15 19.16
C ILE A 52 -32.32 -1.55 19.72
N CYS A 53 -33.00 -2.57 19.20
CA CYS A 53 -32.89 -3.95 19.70
C CYS A 53 -33.05 -4.08 21.23
N GLY A 54 -33.86 -3.22 21.86
CA GLY A 54 -34.10 -3.21 23.30
C GLY A 54 -33.15 -2.36 24.15
N HIS A 55 -32.08 -1.80 23.56
CA HIS A 55 -31.09 -0.96 24.23
C HIS A 55 -31.26 0.51 23.85
N GLU A 56 -31.08 1.42 24.81
CA GLU A 56 -31.31 2.85 24.62
C GLU A 56 -30.10 3.55 24.00
N VAL A 57 -30.35 4.50 23.10
CA VAL A 57 -29.34 5.43 22.59
C VAL A 57 -29.15 6.55 23.62
N LEU A 58 -28.03 6.53 24.34
CA LEU A 58 -27.82 7.34 25.54
C LEU A 58 -27.23 8.72 25.27
N GLY A 59 -26.68 8.96 24.09
CA GLY A 59 -26.04 10.23 23.75
C GLY A 59 -25.31 10.18 22.42
N ASN A 60 -24.55 11.24 22.15
CA ASN A 60 -23.72 11.39 20.95
C ASN A 60 -22.25 11.03 21.19
N THR A 61 -21.44 11.07 20.14
CA THR A 61 -20.02 10.68 20.19
C THR A 61 -19.17 11.54 21.14
N GLY A 62 -19.55 12.79 21.39
CA GLY A 62 -18.87 13.66 22.36
C GLY A 62 -19.04 13.23 23.82
N GLU A 63 -20.05 12.41 24.11
CA GLU A 63 -20.38 11.94 25.46
C GLU A 63 -19.81 10.55 25.78
N ILE A 64 -19.12 9.91 24.81
CA ILE A 64 -18.58 8.55 24.93
C ILE A 64 -17.80 8.37 26.23
N LYS A 65 -16.88 9.28 26.55
CA LYS A 65 -16.03 9.17 27.75
C LYS A 65 -16.83 9.21 29.03
N GLN A 66 -17.73 10.18 29.17
CA GLN A 66 -18.58 10.35 30.34
C GLN A 66 -19.49 9.13 30.55
N ILE A 67 -20.04 8.57 29.46
CA ILE A 67 -20.92 7.40 29.53
C ILE A 67 -20.13 6.12 29.84
N CYS A 68 -18.92 5.98 29.29
CA CYS A 68 -18.02 4.87 29.63
C CYS A 68 -17.68 4.85 31.11
N ASP A 69 -17.31 5.99 31.69
CA ASP A 69 -16.99 6.11 33.11
C ASP A 69 -18.22 5.83 33.99
N LYS A 70 -19.40 6.34 33.60
CA LYS A 70 -20.65 6.17 34.35
C LYS A 70 -21.16 4.73 34.37
N LEU A 71 -21.02 4.01 33.25
CA LEU A 71 -21.54 2.65 33.11
C LEU A 71 -20.48 1.57 33.34
N GLU A 72 -19.22 1.97 33.57
CA GLU A 72 -18.04 1.11 33.67
C GLU A 72 -17.91 0.22 32.43
N VAL A 73 -17.89 0.84 31.24
CA VAL A 73 -17.80 0.10 29.97
C VAL A 73 -16.43 -0.56 29.83
N ASP A 74 -16.42 -1.84 29.46
CA ASP A 74 -15.20 -2.62 29.22
C ASP A 74 -14.78 -2.58 27.74
N GLU A 75 -15.77 -2.66 26.83
CA GLU A 75 -15.56 -2.80 25.38
C GLU A 75 -16.43 -1.82 24.60
N ILE A 76 -15.85 -1.17 23.59
CA ILE A 76 -16.57 -0.32 22.63
C ILE A 76 -16.54 -1.00 21.26
N ILE A 77 -17.69 -1.20 20.63
CA ILE A 77 -17.79 -1.72 19.26
C ILE A 77 -18.28 -0.60 18.34
N PHE A 78 -17.38 -0.14 17.46
CA PHE A 78 -17.71 0.78 16.38
C PHE A 78 -18.45 0.03 15.26
N SER A 79 -19.70 0.41 15.01
CA SER A 79 -20.64 -0.31 14.14
C SER A 79 -21.18 0.54 12.98
N ILE A 80 -20.59 1.70 12.69
CA ILE A 80 -20.99 2.54 11.57
C ILE A 80 -20.27 2.06 10.29
N ALA A 81 -20.98 1.29 9.45
CA ALA A 81 -20.40 0.69 8.23
C ALA A 81 -20.22 1.68 7.06
N ASN A 82 -20.99 2.75 7.03
CA ASN A 82 -20.97 3.78 5.98
C ASN A 82 -20.70 5.16 6.61
N ILE A 83 -19.43 5.52 6.69
CA ILE A 83 -18.94 6.77 7.28
C ILE A 83 -17.64 7.17 6.58
N SER A 84 -17.34 8.47 6.51
CA SER A 84 -16.01 8.92 6.07
C SER A 84 -14.94 8.42 7.05
N ILE A 85 -13.75 8.09 6.55
CA ILE A 85 -12.68 7.59 7.43
C ILE A 85 -12.16 8.72 8.33
N SER A 86 -12.22 9.98 7.91
CA SER A 86 -11.92 11.14 8.77
C SER A 86 -12.81 11.18 10.02
N ARG A 87 -14.13 11.05 9.85
CA ARG A 87 -15.08 10.99 10.97
C ARG A 87 -14.94 9.69 11.76
N LYS A 88 -14.70 8.55 11.10
CA LYS A 88 -14.37 7.27 11.78
C LYS A 88 -13.18 7.44 12.71
N LYS A 89 -12.09 8.03 12.21
CA LYS A 89 -10.86 8.29 12.96
C LYS A 89 -11.14 9.19 14.16
N GLU A 90 -11.84 10.30 13.96
CA GLU A 90 -12.22 11.21 15.06
C GLU A 90 -12.95 10.47 16.18
N ILE A 91 -13.97 9.67 15.83
CA ILE A 91 -14.74 8.89 16.81
C ILE A 91 -13.87 7.82 17.48
N LEU A 92 -13.04 7.09 16.72
CA LEU A 92 -12.13 6.09 17.28
C LEU A 92 -11.08 6.71 18.21
N ASP A 93 -10.61 7.92 17.91
CA ASP A 93 -9.70 8.66 18.79
C ASP A 93 -10.41 9.07 20.09
N ILE A 94 -11.68 9.47 20.05
CA ILE A 94 -12.51 9.69 21.26
C ILE A 94 -12.62 8.40 22.08
N CYS A 95 -13.01 7.28 21.45
CA CYS A 95 -13.14 5.97 22.10
C CYS A 95 -11.86 5.55 22.83
N ARG A 96 -10.68 5.93 22.33
CA ARG A 96 -9.41 5.59 22.97
C ARG A 96 -9.10 6.38 24.22
N THR A 97 -9.62 7.60 24.33
CA THR A 97 -9.42 8.43 25.54
C THR A 97 -10.10 7.87 26.78
N THR A 98 -10.94 6.83 26.63
CA THR A 98 -11.62 6.15 27.73
C THR A 98 -10.82 5.00 28.34
N GLY A 99 -9.82 4.47 27.62
CA GLY A 99 -9.09 3.26 28.01
C GLY A 99 -9.85 1.94 27.78
N CYS A 100 -11.08 1.99 27.24
CA CYS A 100 -11.86 0.80 26.92
C CYS A 100 -11.27 0.04 25.71
N HIS A 101 -11.46 -1.28 25.68
CA HIS A 101 -11.05 -2.09 24.54
C HIS A 101 -11.93 -1.78 23.32
N THR A 102 -11.36 -1.24 22.24
CA THR A 102 -12.13 -0.80 21.07
C THR A 102 -12.05 -1.81 19.91
N ARG A 103 -13.19 -2.18 19.34
CA ARG A 103 -13.34 -3.03 18.15
C ARG A 103 -14.13 -2.32 17.06
N THR A 104 -13.98 -2.77 15.82
CA THR A 104 -14.72 -2.26 14.66
C THR A 104 -15.23 -3.39 13.79
N ILE A 105 -16.34 -3.12 13.11
CA ILE A 105 -16.78 -3.94 11.96
C ILE A 105 -16.07 -3.50 10.67
N PRO A 106 -16.02 -4.34 9.63
CA PRO A 106 -15.52 -3.97 8.32
C PRO A 106 -16.42 -2.92 7.64
N SER A 107 -15.83 -2.13 6.74
CA SER A 107 -16.54 -1.19 5.87
C SER A 107 -17.41 -1.91 4.85
N ILE A 108 -18.36 -1.19 4.24
CA ILE A 108 -19.26 -1.76 3.22
C ILE A 108 -18.50 -2.30 1.99
N SER A 109 -17.37 -1.67 1.62
CA SER A 109 -16.50 -2.13 0.53
C SER A 109 -15.85 -3.50 0.82
N GLU A 110 -15.47 -3.72 2.08
CA GLU A 110 -14.90 -5.01 2.54
C GLU A 110 -15.96 -6.11 2.63
N ILE A 111 -17.20 -5.72 2.93
CA ILE A 111 -18.37 -6.61 3.00
C ILE A 111 -18.75 -7.13 1.61
N ILE A 112 -18.80 -6.25 0.59
CA ILE A 112 -19.17 -6.60 -0.80
C ILE A 112 -18.19 -7.61 -1.41
N ASN A 113 -16.91 -7.56 -1.03
CA ASN A 113 -15.88 -8.49 -1.49
C ASN A 113 -15.96 -9.91 -0.84
N GLY A 114 -17.10 -10.28 -0.24
CA GLY A 114 -17.40 -11.64 0.23
C GLY A 114 -16.91 -11.98 1.63
N LYS A 115 -16.48 -11.01 2.44
CA LYS A 115 -16.07 -11.22 3.84
C LYS A 115 -17.25 -11.05 4.81
N VAL A 116 -18.24 -11.95 4.78
CA VAL A 116 -19.28 -11.95 5.84
C VAL A 116 -19.32 -13.27 6.57
N ASN A 117 -18.71 -13.27 7.76
CA ASN A 117 -19.02 -14.19 8.85
C ASN A 117 -18.78 -13.42 10.17
N PHE A 118 -19.43 -13.80 11.28
CA PHE A 118 -19.32 -13.11 12.58
C PHE A 118 -17.88 -12.94 13.11
N LYS A 119 -16.91 -13.68 12.54
CA LYS A 119 -15.47 -13.43 12.66
C LYS A 119 -15.01 -12.05 12.14
N ALA A 120 -15.91 -11.23 11.60
CA ALA A 120 -15.62 -9.92 11.01
C ALA A 120 -15.46 -8.80 12.03
N ILE A 121 -15.99 -8.93 13.26
CA ILE A 121 -15.66 -7.98 14.34
C ILE A 121 -14.21 -8.19 14.68
N ARG A 122 -13.39 -7.16 14.47
CA ARG A 122 -11.94 -7.20 14.70
C ARG A 122 -11.51 -6.04 15.58
N ASP A 123 -10.33 -6.20 16.17
CA ASP A 123 -9.67 -5.10 16.85
C ASP A 123 -9.36 -3.99 15.84
N VAL A 124 -9.36 -2.75 16.30
CA VAL A 124 -8.99 -1.60 15.47
C VAL A 124 -7.54 -1.76 15.02
N ASP A 125 -7.28 -1.66 13.72
CA ASP A 125 -5.91 -1.70 13.19
C ASP A 125 -5.46 -0.29 12.81
N ILE A 126 -4.18 -0.14 12.49
CA ILE A 126 -3.56 1.12 12.08
C ILE A 126 -4.21 1.70 10.82
N GLU A 127 -4.73 0.84 9.93
CA GLU A 127 -5.40 1.24 8.70
C GLU A 127 -6.68 2.03 8.97
N ASP A 128 -7.42 1.69 10.03
CA ASP A 128 -8.65 2.39 10.41
C ASP A 128 -8.39 3.83 10.90
N LEU A 129 -7.14 4.16 11.22
CA LEU A 129 -6.72 5.46 11.74
C LEU A 129 -6.19 6.41 10.68
N LEU A 130 -6.07 5.94 9.45
CA LEU A 130 -5.37 6.68 8.41
C LEU A 130 -6.28 7.57 7.57
N GLY A 131 -7.52 7.78 8.00
CA GLY A 131 -8.32 8.96 7.64
C GLY A 131 -8.74 9.11 6.17
N ARG A 132 -8.40 8.18 5.27
CA ARG A 132 -8.62 8.33 3.82
C ARG A 132 -10.00 7.91 3.34
N ASP A 133 -10.62 8.69 2.47
CA ASP A 133 -11.93 8.33 1.92
C ASP A 133 -11.89 7.04 1.08
N PRO A 134 -12.94 6.21 1.15
CA PRO A 134 -13.06 5.03 0.30
C PRO A 134 -13.04 5.41 -1.18
N VAL A 135 -12.29 4.65 -1.97
CA VAL A 135 -12.19 4.84 -3.42
C VAL A 135 -13.29 4.05 -4.12
N PHE A 136 -14.01 4.70 -5.04
CA PHE A 136 -14.96 4.03 -5.94
C PHE A 136 -14.22 3.45 -7.14
N PHE A 137 -14.31 2.14 -7.33
CA PHE A 137 -13.58 1.43 -8.38
C PHE A 137 -14.48 1.09 -9.57
N ASP A 138 -13.98 1.28 -10.79
CA ASP A 138 -14.67 0.85 -12.01
C ASP A 138 -14.32 -0.62 -12.32
N MET A 139 -15.02 -1.51 -11.62
CA MET A 139 -14.75 -2.95 -11.67
C MET A 139 -14.96 -3.55 -13.05
N GLU A 140 -15.87 -2.99 -13.86
CA GLU A 140 -16.17 -3.49 -15.21
C GLU A 140 -15.06 -3.14 -16.21
N LYS A 141 -14.47 -1.93 -16.12
CA LYS A 141 -13.28 -1.59 -16.92
C LYS A 141 -12.08 -2.48 -16.57
N ILE A 142 -11.83 -2.70 -15.29
CA ILE A 142 -10.74 -3.59 -14.86
C ILE A 142 -10.99 -5.02 -15.36
N ARG A 143 -12.23 -5.51 -15.24
CA ARG A 143 -12.60 -6.85 -15.71
C ARG A 143 -12.41 -7.00 -17.21
N SER A 144 -12.89 -6.06 -18.02
CA SER A 144 -12.75 -6.14 -19.48
C SER A 144 -11.28 -6.09 -19.93
N TYR A 145 -10.43 -5.37 -19.20
CA TYR A 145 -8.99 -5.28 -19.42
C TYR A 145 -8.23 -6.58 -19.08
N LEU A 146 -8.61 -7.30 -18.02
CA LEU A 146 -7.87 -8.47 -17.50
C LEU A 146 -8.46 -9.83 -17.90
N ASN A 147 -9.76 -9.90 -18.16
CA ASN A 147 -10.47 -11.15 -18.43
C ASN A 147 -9.96 -11.82 -19.72
N GLU A 148 -9.77 -13.13 -19.69
CA GLU A 148 -9.24 -13.94 -20.81
C GLU A 148 -7.83 -13.51 -21.30
N LYS A 149 -7.08 -12.74 -20.51
CA LYS A 149 -5.69 -12.36 -20.80
C LYS A 149 -4.67 -13.28 -20.13
N THR A 150 -3.53 -13.45 -20.77
CA THR A 150 -2.34 -14.06 -20.19
C THR A 150 -1.53 -12.98 -19.49
N ILE A 151 -1.42 -13.07 -18.17
CA ILE A 151 -0.86 -11.99 -17.35
C ILE A 151 0.40 -12.46 -16.64
N LEU A 152 1.49 -11.71 -16.83
CA LEU A 152 2.76 -11.93 -16.14
C LEU A 152 2.94 -10.86 -15.06
N VAL A 153 3.11 -11.28 -13.81
CA VAL A 153 3.49 -10.39 -12.70
C VAL A 153 4.92 -10.72 -12.27
N THR A 154 5.83 -9.76 -12.46
CA THR A 154 7.22 -9.89 -11.99
C THR A 154 7.36 -9.30 -10.59
N GLY A 155 8.16 -9.94 -9.74
CA GLY A 155 8.19 -9.65 -8.30
C GLY A 155 6.88 -10.08 -7.64
N GLY A 156 6.23 -11.12 -8.19
CA GLY A 156 4.89 -11.55 -7.81
C GLY A 156 4.77 -12.12 -6.39
N GLY A 157 5.89 -12.47 -5.75
CA GLY A 157 5.95 -12.80 -4.33
C GLY A 157 6.13 -11.57 -3.41
N GLY A 158 6.47 -10.40 -3.96
CA GLY A 158 6.63 -9.16 -3.21
C GLY A 158 5.31 -8.61 -2.66
N THR A 159 5.37 -7.55 -1.84
CA THR A 159 4.17 -6.94 -1.25
C THR A 159 3.14 -6.51 -2.31
N ILE A 160 3.56 -5.71 -3.28
CA ILE A 160 2.67 -5.23 -4.35
C ILE A 160 2.36 -6.34 -5.35
N GLY A 161 3.38 -7.10 -5.75
CA GLY A 161 3.21 -8.20 -6.72
C GLY A 161 2.23 -9.27 -6.24
N SER A 162 2.29 -9.68 -4.97
CA SER A 162 1.37 -10.68 -4.44
C SER A 162 -0.07 -10.17 -4.38
N GLU A 163 -0.28 -8.89 -4.07
CA GLU A 163 -1.60 -8.29 -4.09
C GLU A 163 -2.14 -8.14 -5.52
N LEU A 164 -1.30 -7.77 -6.49
CA LEU A 164 -1.66 -7.84 -7.91
C LEU A 164 -2.12 -9.25 -8.27
N CYS A 165 -1.37 -10.29 -7.87
CA CYS A 165 -1.76 -11.67 -8.12
C CYS A 165 -3.13 -12.01 -7.52
N ARG A 166 -3.41 -11.59 -6.27
CA ARG A 166 -4.70 -11.81 -5.61
C ARG A 166 -5.86 -11.16 -6.36
N GLN A 167 -5.72 -9.88 -6.69
CA GLN A 167 -6.82 -9.14 -7.30
C GLN A 167 -7.03 -9.56 -8.77
N ILE A 168 -5.96 -9.68 -9.55
CA ILE A 168 -6.01 -10.12 -10.95
C ILE A 168 -6.71 -11.47 -11.07
N SER A 169 -6.40 -12.42 -10.18
CA SER A 169 -7.02 -13.76 -10.17
C SER A 169 -8.55 -13.73 -10.00
N SER A 170 -9.11 -12.66 -9.43
CA SER A 170 -10.56 -12.51 -9.27
C SER A 170 -11.29 -12.01 -10.53
N TYR A 171 -10.57 -11.54 -11.54
CA TYR A 171 -11.13 -11.00 -12.78
C TYR A 171 -11.18 -11.98 -13.95
N GLY A 172 -10.84 -13.26 -13.73
CA GLY A 172 -10.90 -14.31 -14.75
C GLY A 172 -9.82 -14.22 -15.84
N PRO A 173 -8.53 -14.09 -15.50
CA PRO A 173 -7.48 -14.15 -16.49
C PRO A 173 -7.42 -15.54 -17.14
N LYS A 174 -7.05 -15.61 -18.42
CA LYS A 174 -6.86 -16.89 -19.12
C LYS A 174 -5.74 -17.70 -18.48
N LYS A 175 -4.65 -17.04 -18.11
CA LYS A 175 -3.52 -17.63 -17.39
C LYS A 175 -2.80 -16.57 -16.57
N MET A 176 -2.42 -16.94 -15.35
CA MET A 176 -1.65 -16.13 -14.43
C MET A 176 -0.24 -16.69 -14.30
N ILE A 177 0.78 -15.85 -14.52
CA ILE A 177 2.19 -16.21 -14.37
C ILE A 177 2.81 -15.35 -13.26
N ILE A 178 3.24 -16.00 -12.19
CA ILE A 178 3.96 -15.36 -11.08
C ILE A 178 5.46 -15.57 -11.31
N LEU A 179 6.18 -14.49 -11.59
CA LEU A 179 7.63 -14.51 -11.72
C LEU A 179 8.28 -13.85 -10.51
N ASP A 180 9.17 -14.56 -9.83
CA ASP A 180 9.96 -14.04 -8.72
C ASP A 180 11.32 -14.72 -8.65
N ASN A 181 12.32 -14.07 -8.06
CA ASN A 181 13.61 -14.70 -7.79
C ASN A 181 13.65 -15.38 -6.42
N TYR A 182 12.75 -15.00 -5.50
CA TYR A 182 12.70 -15.52 -4.15
C TYR A 182 11.58 -16.56 -3.99
N GLU A 183 11.98 -17.83 -4.05
CA GLU A 183 11.09 -18.99 -4.11
C GLU A 183 10.07 -19.08 -2.98
N ASN A 184 10.44 -18.71 -1.75
CA ASN A 184 9.53 -18.80 -0.59
C ASN A 184 8.32 -17.86 -0.73
N ASN A 185 8.56 -16.62 -1.17
CA ASN A 185 7.47 -15.67 -1.37
C ASN A 185 6.57 -16.08 -2.52
N ALA A 186 7.15 -16.54 -3.63
CA ALA A 186 6.41 -17.06 -4.78
C ALA A 186 5.57 -18.29 -4.40
N TYR A 187 6.13 -19.21 -3.61
CA TYR A 187 5.42 -20.38 -3.10
C TYR A 187 4.24 -19.98 -2.20
N ASN A 188 4.43 -19.02 -1.30
CA ASN A 188 3.36 -18.57 -0.39
C ASN A 188 2.14 -18.05 -1.16
N ILE A 189 2.34 -17.15 -2.14
CA ILE A 189 1.24 -16.65 -2.95
C ILE A 189 0.63 -17.75 -3.84
N GLN A 190 1.43 -18.69 -4.33
CA GLN A 190 0.93 -19.83 -5.09
C GLN A 190 -0.04 -20.68 -4.26
N GLN A 191 0.35 -21.04 -3.02
CA GLN A 191 -0.50 -21.85 -2.15
C GLN A 191 -1.79 -21.11 -1.81
N GLU A 192 -1.69 -19.81 -1.52
CA GLU A 192 -2.86 -18.96 -1.25
C GLU A 192 -3.88 -19.01 -2.40
N LEU A 193 -3.42 -18.78 -3.63
CA LEU A 193 -4.29 -18.78 -4.81
C LEU A 193 -4.83 -20.16 -5.14
N LYS A 194 -4.01 -21.22 -5.00
CA LYS A 194 -4.46 -22.61 -5.20
C LYS A 194 -5.52 -23.02 -4.19
N MET A 195 -5.38 -22.64 -2.93
CA MET A 195 -6.39 -22.93 -1.90
C MET A 195 -7.71 -22.21 -2.18
N LYS A 196 -7.65 -20.99 -2.73
CA LYS A 196 -8.84 -20.17 -2.99
C LYS A 196 -9.56 -20.56 -4.29
N TYR A 197 -8.82 -20.81 -5.36
CA TYR A 197 -9.38 -20.99 -6.71
C TYR A 197 -9.26 -22.42 -7.26
N GLY A 198 -8.40 -23.26 -6.69
CA GLY A 198 -8.18 -24.63 -7.17
C GLY A 198 -7.84 -24.67 -8.67
N GLU A 199 -8.51 -25.55 -9.40
CA GLU A 199 -8.35 -25.73 -10.85
C GLU A 199 -9.05 -24.62 -11.68
N CYS A 200 -9.80 -23.71 -11.06
CA CYS A 200 -10.47 -22.63 -11.78
C CYS A 200 -9.51 -21.52 -12.24
N LEU A 201 -8.27 -21.50 -11.73
CA LEU A 201 -7.24 -20.54 -12.12
C LEU A 201 -6.06 -21.29 -12.74
N ASP A 202 -5.82 -21.09 -14.03
CA ASP A 202 -4.60 -21.56 -14.68
C ASP A 202 -3.41 -20.70 -14.19
N LEU A 203 -2.62 -21.28 -13.29
CA LEU A 203 -1.58 -20.58 -12.55
C LEU A 203 -0.23 -21.30 -12.69
N ASP A 204 0.76 -20.58 -13.22
CA ASP A 204 2.15 -21.00 -13.24
C ASP A 204 3.02 -20.09 -12.37
N VAL A 205 4.01 -20.69 -11.70
CA VAL A 205 5.04 -19.97 -10.94
C VAL A 205 6.38 -20.23 -11.60
N VAL A 206 7.11 -19.16 -11.90
CA VAL A 206 8.40 -19.21 -12.57
C VAL A 206 9.45 -18.55 -11.69
N ILE A 207 10.41 -19.36 -11.24
CA ILE A 207 11.58 -18.83 -10.55
C ILE A 207 12.59 -18.33 -11.58
N ALA A 208 12.81 -17.02 -11.60
CA ALA A 208 13.71 -16.35 -12.52
C ALA A 208 14.16 -14.99 -11.97
N ASN A 209 15.37 -14.58 -12.32
CA ASN A 209 15.87 -13.24 -12.08
C ASN A 209 15.70 -12.40 -13.35
N ILE A 210 15.12 -11.21 -13.22
CA ILE A 210 14.87 -10.29 -14.34
C ILE A 210 16.17 -9.80 -15.03
N ARG A 211 17.31 -9.99 -14.37
CA ARG A 211 18.65 -9.70 -14.93
C ARG A 211 19.05 -10.68 -16.04
N GLU A 212 18.45 -11.87 -16.09
CA GLU A 212 18.84 -12.96 -16.99
C GLU A 212 18.02 -12.93 -18.29
N TYR A 213 18.48 -12.17 -19.29
CA TYR A 213 17.77 -11.96 -20.56
C TYR A 213 17.32 -13.28 -21.22
N ASN A 214 18.25 -14.21 -21.44
CA ASN A 214 17.95 -15.49 -22.12
C ASN A 214 16.91 -16.34 -21.36
N ARG A 215 16.83 -16.20 -20.03
CA ARG A 215 15.83 -16.89 -19.23
C ARG A 215 14.47 -16.23 -19.41
N LEU A 216 14.42 -14.89 -19.40
CA LEU A 216 13.20 -14.13 -19.66
C LEU A 216 12.68 -14.37 -21.09
N GLU A 217 13.56 -14.40 -22.09
CA GLU A 217 13.19 -14.68 -23.49
C GLU A 217 12.45 -16.01 -23.61
N LYS A 218 12.97 -17.09 -23.02
CA LYS A 218 12.29 -18.40 -22.98
C LYS A 218 10.94 -18.37 -22.27
N ILE A 219 10.75 -17.46 -21.32
CA ILE A 219 9.47 -17.28 -20.62
C ILE A 219 8.49 -16.56 -21.54
N PHE A 220 8.91 -15.48 -22.20
CA PHE A 220 8.08 -14.77 -23.18
C PHE A 220 7.70 -15.67 -24.36
N ASP A 221 8.63 -16.46 -24.88
CA ASP A 221 8.38 -17.43 -25.95
C ASP A 221 7.33 -18.48 -25.55
N ARG A 222 7.49 -19.06 -24.36
CA ARG A 222 6.58 -20.10 -23.85
C ARG A 222 5.19 -19.56 -23.54
N TYR A 223 5.11 -18.42 -22.87
CA TYR A 223 3.86 -17.94 -22.27
C TYR A 223 3.12 -16.93 -23.11
N ARG A 224 3.82 -16.17 -23.97
CA ARG A 224 3.24 -15.11 -24.82
C ARG A 224 2.29 -14.19 -24.03
N PRO A 225 2.80 -13.48 -22.99
CA PRO A 225 1.96 -12.66 -22.13
C PRO A 225 1.30 -11.53 -22.93
N ASP A 226 0.02 -11.28 -22.66
CA ASP A 226 -0.70 -10.11 -23.19
C ASP A 226 -0.32 -8.85 -22.39
N ILE A 227 -0.20 -9.00 -21.07
CA ILE A 227 0.02 -7.90 -20.12
C ILE A 227 1.14 -8.28 -19.16
N VAL A 228 2.06 -7.35 -18.92
CA VAL A 228 3.08 -7.46 -17.88
C VAL A 228 2.86 -6.40 -16.82
N PHE A 229 2.68 -6.82 -15.56
CA PHE A 229 2.81 -5.93 -14.40
C PHE A 229 4.20 -6.10 -13.79
N HIS A 230 4.99 -5.02 -13.81
CA HIS A 230 6.37 -5.04 -13.33
C HIS A 230 6.51 -4.45 -11.93
N ALA A 231 6.55 -5.33 -10.92
CA ALA A 231 6.70 -4.99 -9.51
C ALA A 231 8.06 -5.44 -8.91
N ALA A 232 8.94 -6.07 -9.69
CA ALA A 232 10.27 -6.48 -9.24
C ALA A 232 11.23 -5.29 -9.16
N ALA A 233 11.65 -4.93 -7.95
CA ALA A 233 12.66 -3.90 -7.71
C ALA A 233 13.28 -4.03 -6.31
N HIS A 234 14.49 -3.50 -6.14
CA HIS A 234 15.03 -3.15 -4.83
C HIS A 234 14.51 -1.78 -4.41
N LYS A 235 13.97 -1.68 -3.19
CA LYS A 235 13.28 -0.48 -2.68
C LYS A 235 13.90 0.17 -1.45
N HIS A 236 14.85 -0.48 -0.79
CA HIS A 236 15.38 -0.01 0.49
C HIS A 236 16.46 1.04 0.26
N VAL A 237 16.11 2.32 0.41
CA VAL A 237 17.00 3.46 0.17
C VAL A 237 18.38 3.28 0.83
N PRO A 238 18.50 3.04 2.15
CA PRO A 238 19.83 2.94 2.77
C PRO A 238 20.69 1.80 2.23
N LEU A 239 20.06 0.67 1.88
CA LEU A 239 20.78 -0.45 1.28
C LEU A 239 21.24 -0.13 -0.13
N MET A 240 20.45 0.60 -0.90
CA MET A 240 20.78 0.93 -2.29
C MET A 240 21.81 2.06 -2.39
N GLU A 241 21.90 2.94 -1.40
CA GLU A 241 22.99 3.93 -1.31
C GLU A 241 24.37 3.26 -1.13
N THR A 242 24.43 2.14 -0.43
CA THR A 242 25.68 1.38 -0.20
C THR A 242 25.91 0.25 -1.21
N ASN A 243 24.96 -0.02 -2.10
CA ASN A 243 25.04 -1.10 -3.10
C ASN A 243 24.56 -0.55 -4.45
N LYS A 244 25.29 0.45 -4.96
CA LYS A 244 24.81 1.29 -6.06
C LYS A 244 24.73 0.53 -7.38
N THR A 245 25.78 -0.21 -7.73
CA THR A 245 25.78 -1.05 -8.94
C THR A 245 24.64 -2.08 -8.91
N GLU A 246 24.35 -2.72 -7.77
CA GLU A 246 23.26 -3.69 -7.64
C GLU A 246 21.87 -3.06 -7.81
N ALA A 247 21.66 -1.85 -7.29
CA ALA A 247 20.44 -1.08 -7.52
C ALA A 247 20.21 -0.89 -9.04
N ILE A 248 21.26 -0.55 -9.78
CA ILE A 248 21.18 -0.33 -11.23
C ILE A 248 21.00 -1.65 -12.00
N LYS A 249 21.76 -2.71 -11.67
CA LYS A 249 21.61 -4.04 -12.32
C LYS A 249 20.18 -4.55 -12.22
N ASN A 250 19.60 -4.47 -11.02
CA ASN A 250 18.28 -4.99 -10.78
C ASN A 250 17.19 -4.06 -11.32
N ASN A 251 17.18 -2.79 -10.89
CA ASN A 251 16.07 -1.90 -11.20
C ASN A 251 16.13 -1.45 -12.67
N VAL A 252 17.27 -0.94 -13.14
CA VAL A 252 17.38 -0.37 -14.49
C VAL A 252 17.52 -1.47 -15.54
N PHE A 253 18.56 -2.30 -15.45
CA PHE A 253 18.83 -3.29 -16.49
C PHE A 253 17.86 -4.48 -16.45
N GLY A 254 17.38 -4.86 -15.27
CA GLY A 254 16.28 -5.82 -15.15
C GLY A 254 14.98 -5.32 -15.80
N THR A 255 14.61 -4.04 -15.60
CA THR A 255 13.49 -3.42 -16.33
C THR A 255 13.76 -3.40 -17.82
N LEU A 256 14.94 -2.95 -18.26
CA LEU A 256 15.27 -2.84 -19.67
C LEU A 256 15.19 -4.18 -20.42
N ASN A 257 15.57 -5.29 -19.78
CA ASN A 257 15.39 -6.62 -20.35
C ASN A 257 13.91 -6.94 -20.61
N LEU A 258 13.05 -6.68 -19.62
CA LEU A 258 11.61 -6.91 -19.75
C LEU A 258 10.97 -5.99 -20.80
N VAL A 259 11.39 -4.73 -20.87
CA VAL A 259 10.93 -3.75 -21.85
C VAL A 259 11.30 -4.18 -23.28
N LYS A 260 12.55 -4.62 -23.49
CA LYS A 260 12.99 -5.17 -24.78
C LYS A 260 12.16 -6.38 -25.21
N LEU A 261 11.88 -7.29 -24.29
CA LEU A 261 11.07 -8.47 -24.58
C LEU A 261 9.59 -8.13 -24.78
N ALA A 262 9.06 -7.14 -24.06
CA ALA A 262 7.71 -6.65 -24.27
C ALA A 262 7.53 -6.08 -25.69
N ASP A 263 8.50 -5.29 -26.14
CA ASP A 263 8.57 -4.75 -27.50
C ASP A 263 8.74 -5.85 -28.57
N GLU A 264 9.74 -6.73 -28.41
CA GLU A 264 10.04 -7.81 -29.35
C GLU A 264 8.86 -8.79 -29.55
N TYR A 265 8.10 -9.04 -28.50
CA TYR A 265 6.94 -9.93 -28.52
C TYR A 265 5.61 -9.21 -28.75
N GLU A 266 5.65 -7.88 -28.97
CA GLU A 266 4.49 -7.03 -29.21
C GLU A 266 3.34 -7.27 -28.22
N ILE A 267 3.67 -7.29 -26.93
CA ILE A 267 2.63 -7.45 -25.90
C ILE A 267 1.67 -6.25 -25.94
N GLN A 268 0.46 -6.41 -25.42
CA GLN A 268 -0.53 -5.33 -25.46
C GLN A 268 -0.14 -4.20 -24.49
N LYS A 269 0.25 -4.54 -23.26
CA LYS A 269 0.51 -3.54 -22.23
C LYS A 269 1.60 -3.92 -21.23
N PHE A 270 2.45 -2.95 -20.92
CA PHE A 270 3.46 -3.04 -19.87
C PHE A 270 3.18 -1.98 -18.79
N VAL A 271 2.89 -2.42 -17.57
CA VAL A 271 2.60 -1.56 -16.42
C VAL A 271 3.76 -1.60 -15.43
N LEU A 272 4.52 -0.51 -15.35
CA LEU A 272 5.60 -0.32 -14.39
C LEU A 272 5.05 0.20 -13.05
N ILE A 273 5.34 -0.52 -11.96
CA ILE A 273 5.13 0.01 -10.61
C ILE A 273 6.26 1.00 -10.29
N SER A 274 5.95 2.29 -10.17
CA SER A 274 6.88 3.34 -9.79
C SER A 274 6.64 3.81 -8.34
N SER A 275 7.28 4.91 -7.94
CA SER A 275 7.24 5.45 -6.56
C SER A 275 7.26 6.96 -6.58
N ASP A 276 6.68 7.58 -5.55
CA ASP A 276 6.92 8.98 -5.18
C ASP A 276 8.40 9.41 -5.19
N LYS A 277 9.31 8.52 -4.79
CA LYS A 277 10.76 8.75 -4.76
C LYS A 277 11.39 8.93 -6.14
N ALA A 278 10.68 8.63 -7.22
CA ALA A 278 11.11 8.94 -8.59
C ALA A 278 10.92 10.42 -8.94
N VAL A 279 10.10 11.16 -8.18
CA VAL A 279 9.91 12.61 -8.36
C VAL A 279 11.05 13.35 -7.68
N ASN A 280 11.81 14.11 -8.47
CA ASN A 280 12.99 14.87 -8.04
C ASN A 280 13.85 14.09 -7.03
N PRO A 281 14.41 12.94 -7.46
CA PRO A 281 15.02 11.99 -6.56
C PRO A 281 16.19 12.64 -5.80
N THR A 282 16.34 12.30 -4.52
CA THR A 282 17.52 12.63 -3.72
C THR A 282 18.38 11.41 -3.41
N ASN A 283 17.90 10.23 -3.77
CA ASN A 283 18.58 8.96 -3.53
C ASN A 283 18.64 8.14 -4.81
N LEU A 284 19.63 7.25 -4.89
CA LEU A 284 19.87 6.41 -6.05
C LEU A 284 18.69 5.50 -6.35
N MET A 285 18.03 4.95 -5.32
CA MET A 285 16.86 4.09 -5.51
C MET A 285 15.77 4.81 -6.30
N GLY A 286 15.42 6.04 -5.89
CA GLY A 286 14.51 6.92 -6.60
C GLY A 286 14.99 7.24 -8.02
N ALA A 287 16.27 7.58 -8.19
CA ALA A 287 16.85 7.87 -9.50
C ALA A 287 16.79 6.66 -10.46
N THR A 288 17.00 5.43 -9.97
CA THR A 288 16.84 4.23 -10.81
C THR A 288 15.39 4.04 -11.27
N LYS A 289 14.41 4.29 -10.40
CA LYS A 289 12.98 4.22 -10.76
C LYS A 289 12.62 5.28 -11.77
N ARG A 290 13.17 6.49 -11.62
CA ARG A 290 13.00 7.58 -12.57
C ARG A 290 13.58 7.23 -13.94
N LEU A 291 14.77 6.64 -13.99
CA LEU A 291 15.35 6.15 -15.24
C LEU A 291 14.51 5.04 -15.89
N CYS A 292 13.90 4.14 -15.09
CA CYS A 292 12.95 3.16 -15.62
C CYS A 292 11.74 3.83 -16.31
N GLU A 293 11.20 4.92 -15.74
CA GLU A 293 10.13 5.70 -16.38
C GLU A 293 10.56 6.27 -17.73
N ILE A 294 11.75 6.88 -17.79
CA ILE A 294 12.33 7.42 -19.03
C ILE A 294 12.46 6.32 -20.09
N ILE A 295 12.99 5.15 -19.71
CA ILE A 295 13.14 4.01 -20.62
C ILE A 295 11.79 3.60 -21.21
N ILE A 296 10.76 3.41 -20.39
CA ILE A 296 9.47 2.96 -20.90
C ILE A 296 8.79 4.04 -21.77
N GLN A 297 8.98 5.33 -21.45
CA GLN A 297 8.45 6.42 -22.26
C GLN A 297 9.11 6.49 -23.64
N ILE A 298 10.44 6.27 -23.70
CA ILE A 298 11.15 6.16 -24.98
C ILE A 298 10.62 4.97 -25.77
N TYR A 299 10.46 3.79 -25.15
CA TYR A 299 9.95 2.60 -25.83
C TYR A 299 8.52 2.77 -26.35
N ASN A 300 7.67 3.49 -25.63
CA ASN A 300 6.31 3.81 -26.09
C ASN A 300 6.28 4.59 -27.43
N THR A 301 7.35 5.34 -27.76
CA THR A 301 7.41 6.09 -29.03
C THR A 301 7.83 5.24 -30.24
N ILE A 302 8.34 4.03 -30.01
CA ILE A 302 8.92 3.17 -31.05
C ILE A 302 8.26 1.79 -31.13
N SER A 303 7.50 1.41 -30.11
CA SER A 303 6.89 0.09 -29.97
C SER A 303 5.39 0.15 -30.23
N ASN A 304 4.81 -0.98 -30.63
CA ASN A 304 3.36 -1.19 -30.64
C ASN A 304 2.80 -1.51 -29.23
N THR A 305 3.67 -1.84 -28.28
CA THR A 305 3.29 -2.07 -26.89
C THR A 305 2.98 -0.76 -26.17
N GLU A 306 1.85 -0.71 -25.47
CA GLU A 306 1.52 0.43 -24.59
C GLU A 306 2.32 0.32 -23.29
N PHE A 307 3.22 1.28 -23.06
CA PHE A 307 4.03 1.33 -21.85
C PHE A 307 3.52 2.41 -20.90
N VAL A 308 3.23 2.05 -19.66
CA VAL A 308 2.77 3.00 -18.64
C VAL A 308 3.45 2.78 -17.31
N ALA A 309 3.56 3.86 -16.51
CA ALA A 309 3.98 3.75 -15.12
C ALA A 309 2.91 4.29 -14.19
N VAL A 310 2.89 3.77 -12.96
CA VAL A 310 2.02 4.29 -11.89
C VAL A 310 2.87 4.63 -10.67
N ARG A 311 2.89 5.90 -10.28
CA ARG A 311 3.54 6.43 -9.08
C ARG A 311 2.57 6.47 -7.92
N PHE A 312 3.00 5.94 -6.78
CA PHE A 312 2.32 6.12 -5.51
C PHE A 312 3.34 6.13 -4.37
N GLY A 313 2.89 6.60 -3.21
CA GLY A 313 3.72 6.70 -2.01
C GLY A 313 3.84 5.39 -1.24
N ASN A 314 3.96 5.51 0.08
CA ASN A 314 4.12 4.34 0.91
C ASN A 314 2.82 3.51 0.98
N VAL A 315 2.98 2.20 1.02
CA VAL A 315 1.89 1.27 1.32
C VAL A 315 2.05 0.68 2.72
N LEU A 316 0.94 0.63 3.44
CA LEU A 316 0.89 0.16 4.83
C LEU A 316 1.25 -1.30 4.96
N GLY A 317 1.94 -1.66 6.05
CA GLY A 317 2.28 -3.06 6.34
C GLY A 317 3.24 -3.71 5.36
N SER A 318 3.79 -2.98 4.38
CA SER A 318 4.69 -3.58 3.38
C SER A 318 5.95 -4.15 4.00
N SER A 319 6.50 -5.20 3.37
CA SER A 319 7.68 -5.91 3.88
C SER A 319 8.85 -4.95 4.08
N GLY A 320 9.46 -5.01 5.27
CA GLY A 320 10.59 -4.15 5.65
C GLY A 320 10.25 -2.67 5.87
N SER A 321 8.97 -2.30 5.97
CA SER A 321 8.55 -0.92 6.25
C SER A 321 8.51 -0.61 7.74
N VAL A 322 8.19 0.65 8.06
CA VAL A 322 8.18 1.21 9.42
C VAL A 322 7.16 0.53 10.35
N VAL A 323 5.98 0.18 9.86
CA VAL A 323 4.91 -0.43 10.70
C VAL A 323 5.32 -1.81 11.22
N PRO A 324 5.80 -2.76 10.39
CA PRO A 324 6.36 -4.02 10.89
C PRO A 324 7.54 -3.84 11.85
N LEU A 325 8.40 -2.84 11.62
CA LEU A 325 9.52 -2.54 12.52
C LEU A 325 9.02 -2.10 13.90
N PHE A 326 8.06 -1.16 13.95
CA PHE A 326 7.47 -0.69 15.20
C PHE A 326 6.76 -1.81 15.94
N LYS A 327 5.97 -2.64 15.25
CA LYS A 327 5.32 -3.81 15.87
C LYS A 327 6.36 -4.77 16.50
N LYS A 328 7.51 -5.00 15.84
CA LYS A 328 8.61 -5.80 16.41
C LYS A 328 9.27 -5.14 17.62
N GLN A 329 9.54 -3.83 17.55
CA GLN A 329 10.14 -3.07 18.65
C GLN A 329 9.22 -3.06 19.88
N ILE A 330 7.93 -2.83 19.68
CA ILE A 330 6.91 -2.87 20.74
C ILE A 330 6.83 -4.27 21.37
N ALA A 331 6.79 -5.32 20.55
CA ALA A 331 6.78 -6.70 21.05
C ALA A 331 8.05 -7.07 21.84
N ALA A 332 9.17 -6.38 21.59
CA ALA A 332 10.42 -6.53 22.32
C ALA A 332 10.53 -5.64 23.58
N GLY A 333 9.52 -4.81 23.87
CA GLY A 333 9.52 -3.89 25.02
C GLY A 333 10.07 -2.48 24.74
N GLY A 334 10.34 -2.15 23.48
CA GLY A 334 10.87 -0.85 23.06
C GLY A 334 12.41 -0.71 23.18
N PRO A 335 12.95 0.50 22.96
CA PRO A 335 12.23 1.69 22.50
C PRO A 335 11.77 1.58 21.03
N VAL A 336 10.79 2.38 20.65
CA VAL A 336 10.41 2.56 19.23
C VAL A 336 11.30 3.64 18.62
N THR A 337 11.93 3.37 17.48
CA THR A 337 12.89 4.30 16.86
C THR A 337 12.26 5.08 15.71
N VAL A 338 12.06 6.39 15.90
CA VAL A 338 11.62 7.31 14.84
C VAL A 338 12.83 8.04 14.30
N THR A 339 12.91 8.31 12.99
CA THR A 339 14.08 9.00 12.40
C THR A 339 14.08 10.48 12.76
N HIS A 340 12.96 11.17 12.57
CA HIS A 340 12.81 12.57 12.94
C HIS A 340 11.38 12.87 13.42
N LYS A 341 11.20 13.79 14.38
CA LYS A 341 9.90 14.12 14.96
C LYS A 341 8.89 14.66 13.95
N ASP A 342 9.39 15.39 12.97
CA ASP A 342 8.57 16.05 11.94
C ASP A 342 8.50 15.28 10.62
N ILE A 343 9.03 14.07 10.57
CA ILE A 343 8.99 13.28 9.33
C ILE A 343 7.56 12.84 9.02
N ILE A 344 7.12 13.12 7.79
CA ILE A 344 5.80 12.73 7.30
C ILE A 344 5.91 11.82 6.08
N ARG A 345 4.96 10.91 5.93
CA ARG A 345 4.82 10.07 4.74
C ARG A 345 3.37 9.97 4.34
N TYR A 346 3.15 9.78 3.06
CA TYR A 346 1.84 9.50 2.50
C TYR A 346 1.61 8.01 2.47
N PHE A 347 0.45 7.57 2.95
CA PHE A 347 0.11 6.15 3.05
C PHE A 347 -1.17 5.83 2.31
N MET A 348 -1.21 4.62 1.77
CA MET A 348 -2.44 3.97 1.34
C MET A 348 -2.40 2.49 1.70
N THR A 349 -3.55 1.82 1.65
CA THR A 349 -3.58 0.37 1.86
C THR A 349 -3.05 -0.36 0.63
N ILE A 350 -2.46 -1.54 0.82
CA ILE A 350 -1.94 -2.35 -0.29
C ILE A 350 -3.06 -2.68 -1.30
N PRO A 351 -4.27 -3.10 -0.88
CA PRO A 351 -5.35 -3.38 -1.83
C PRO A 351 -5.77 -2.15 -2.65
N GLU A 352 -5.93 -0.99 -2.01
CA GLU A 352 -6.30 0.27 -2.67
C GLU A 352 -5.26 0.67 -3.73
N ALA A 353 -3.97 0.57 -3.42
CA ALA A 353 -2.88 0.87 -4.35
C ALA A 353 -2.98 0.01 -5.61
N VAL A 354 -3.15 -1.30 -5.42
CA VAL A 354 -3.20 -2.26 -6.52
C VAL A 354 -4.46 -2.08 -7.37
N THR A 355 -5.61 -1.80 -6.76
CA THR A 355 -6.83 -1.54 -7.53
C THR A 355 -6.69 -0.28 -8.38
N LEU A 356 -6.12 0.80 -7.83
CA LEU A 356 -5.84 2.02 -8.60
C LEU A 356 -4.80 1.78 -9.72
N VAL A 357 -3.78 0.95 -9.49
CA VAL A 357 -2.81 0.55 -10.53
C VAL A 357 -3.50 -0.18 -11.69
N MET A 358 -4.36 -1.15 -11.39
CA MET A 358 -5.09 -1.87 -12.44
C MET A 358 -6.06 -0.96 -13.20
N GLN A 359 -6.69 -0.01 -12.50
CA GLN A 359 -7.57 0.97 -13.12
C GLN A 359 -6.80 1.95 -14.02
N ALA A 360 -5.60 2.40 -13.59
CA ALA A 360 -4.69 3.19 -14.43
C ALA A 360 -4.27 2.40 -15.69
N GLY A 361 -3.92 1.12 -15.53
CA GLY A 361 -3.62 0.23 -16.67
C GLY A 361 -4.80 0.06 -17.64
N ALA A 362 -6.02 -0.01 -17.13
CA ALA A 362 -7.23 -0.13 -17.95
C ALA A 362 -7.57 1.14 -18.75
N MET A 363 -7.24 2.34 -18.23
CA MET A 363 -7.49 3.63 -18.90
C MET A 363 -6.32 4.13 -19.77
N ALA A 364 -5.15 3.52 -19.64
CA ALA A 364 -3.94 3.89 -20.36
C ALA A 364 -4.06 3.74 -21.88
N HIS A 365 -3.45 4.66 -22.62
CA HIS A 365 -3.27 4.62 -24.08
C HIS A 365 -1.79 4.59 -24.51
N GLY A 366 -0.87 4.51 -23.55
CA GLY A 366 0.58 4.41 -23.77
C GLY A 366 1.30 5.74 -23.53
N GLY A 367 2.41 5.68 -22.81
CA GLY A 367 3.32 6.79 -22.53
C GLY A 367 2.97 7.57 -21.25
N GLU A 368 1.83 7.30 -20.63
CA GLU A 368 1.40 7.99 -19.43
C GLU A 368 2.19 7.55 -18.19
N ILE A 369 2.51 8.55 -17.36
CA ILE A 369 2.97 8.36 -15.99
C ILE A 369 1.82 8.74 -15.08
N PHE A 370 1.10 7.75 -14.58
CA PHE A 370 -0.01 7.99 -13.67
C PHE A 370 0.51 8.32 -12.28
N VAL A 371 -0.19 9.22 -11.60
CA VAL A 371 0.10 9.64 -10.23
C VAL A 371 -1.15 9.45 -9.39
N LEU A 372 -1.04 8.64 -8.33
CA LEU A 372 -2.15 8.40 -7.43
C LEU A 372 -2.23 9.51 -6.39
N ASP A 373 -3.43 10.04 -6.17
CA ASP A 373 -3.69 10.88 -5.00
C ASP A 373 -3.48 10.04 -3.74
N MET A 374 -2.62 10.52 -2.85
CA MET A 374 -2.27 9.82 -1.62
C MET A 374 -2.99 10.35 -0.36
N GLY A 375 -3.92 11.29 -0.51
CA GLY A 375 -4.61 11.92 0.60
C GLY A 375 -3.67 12.69 1.53
N ASP A 376 -4.06 12.82 2.79
CA ASP A 376 -3.33 13.61 3.76
C ASP A 376 -2.04 12.90 4.24
N PRO A 377 -0.95 13.66 4.47
CA PRO A 377 0.27 13.10 5.01
C PRO A 377 0.11 12.66 6.47
N VAL A 378 0.91 11.69 6.87
CA VAL A 378 0.90 11.11 8.22
C VAL A 378 2.25 11.33 8.86
N ARG A 379 2.28 11.94 10.05
CA ARG A 379 3.49 12.06 10.86
C ARG A 379 3.87 10.68 11.41
N ILE A 380 5.13 10.28 11.22
CA ILE A 380 5.60 8.95 11.67
C ILE A 380 5.65 8.87 13.20
N ASP A 381 5.83 10.01 13.89
CA ASP A 381 5.71 10.11 15.35
C ASP A 381 4.30 9.71 15.82
N ASP A 382 3.26 10.29 15.19
CA ASP A 382 1.87 9.98 15.52
C ASP A 382 1.54 8.51 15.22
N LEU A 383 2.09 7.97 14.12
CA LEU A 383 1.98 6.55 13.77
C LEU A 383 2.59 5.64 14.85
N ALA A 384 3.80 5.97 15.34
CA ALA A 384 4.48 5.23 16.40
C ALA A 384 3.65 5.22 17.68
N ARG A 385 3.21 6.40 18.13
CA ARG A 385 2.37 6.59 19.33
C ARG A 385 1.07 5.79 19.23
N ASN A 386 0.43 5.80 18.07
CA ASN A 386 -0.80 5.06 17.84
C ASN A 386 -0.58 3.54 17.87
N LEU A 387 0.52 3.04 17.33
CA LEU A 387 0.85 1.60 17.38
C LEU A 387 1.17 1.13 18.80
N ILE A 388 1.85 1.96 19.61
CA ILE A 388 2.09 1.67 21.04
C ILE A 388 0.76 1.54 21.79
N ARG A 389 -0.16 2.51 21.61
CA ARG A 389 -1.51 2.47 22.21
C ARG A 389 -2.34 1.27 21.76
N LEU A 390 -2.32 0.97 20.47
CA LEU A 390 -3.00 -0.20 19.90
C LEU A 390 -2.47 -1.52 20.47
N SER A 391 -1.22 -1.53 20.95
CA SER A 391 -0.61 -2.71 21.57
C SER A 391 -0.88 -2.77 23.08
N GLY A 392 -1.69 -1.86 23.63
CA GLY A 392 -2.07 -1.83 25.05
C GLY A 392 -1.08 -1.10 25.97
N PHE A 393 -0.17 -0.30 25.42
CA PHE A 393 0.87 0.43 26.16
C PHE A 393 0.67 1.95 26.07
N GLU A 394 1.15 2.69 27.07
CA GLU A 394 1.17 4.14 27.09
C GLU A 394 2.51 4.69 26.52
N PRO A 395 2.49 5.47 25.42
CA PRO A 395 3.71 6.06 24.85
C PRO A 395 4.45 6.95 25.85
N ASP A 396 5.78 6.89 25.84
CA ASP A 396 6.70 7.62 26.73
C ASP A 396 6.60 7.29 28.23
N ARG A 397 5.71 6.36 28.60
CA ARG A 397 5.59 5.81 29.96
C ARG A 397 5.97 4.34 30.00
N ASP A 398 5.28 3.53 29.20
CA ASP A 398 5.55 2.08 29.10
C ASP A 398 6.58 1.78 28.01
N ILE A 399 6.54 2.54 26.90
CA ILE A 399 7.45 2.40 25.76
C ILE A 399 7.91 3.78 25.31
N GLU A 400 9.22 4.02 25.40
CA GLU A 400 9.87 5.25 24.95
C GLU A 400 9.95 5.33 23.41
N ILE A 401 9.80 6.54 22.86
CA ILE A 401 10.12 6.85 21.47
C ILE A 401 11.48 7.57 21.41
N VAL A 402 12.44 6.97 20.70
CA VAL A 402 13.78 7.53 20.52
C VAL A 402 13.95 8.06 19.10
N TYR A 403 14.40 9.31 18.98
CA TYR A 403 14.73 9.92 17.70
C TYR A 403 16.17 9.60 17.27
N THR A 404 16.33 9.00 16.09
CA THR A 404 17.60 8.41 15.62
C THR A 404 18.33 9.24 14.57
N GLY A 405 17.74 10.33 14.10
CA GLY A 405 18.24 11.12 12.98
C GLY A 405 17.76 10.60 11.62
N LEU A 406 17.84 11.44 10.59
CA LEU A 406 17.56 11.03 9.22
C LEU A 406 18.66 10.10 8.71
N ARG A 407 18.27 9.09 7.94
CA ARG A 407 19.22 8.16 7.31
C ARG A 407 19.75 8.75 6.01
N LEU A 408 20.87 8.22 5.54
CA LEU A 408 21.47 8.61 4.24
C LEU A 408 20.43 8.48 3.11
N GLY A 409 20.29 9.53 2.31
CA GLY A 409 19.34 9.60 1.18
C GLY A 409 17.87 9.82 1.56
N GLU A 410 17.55 9.92 2.86
CA GLU A 410 16.17 10.07 3.34
C GLU A 410 15.72 11.55 3.32
N LYS A 411 14.54 11.81 2.75
CA LYS A 411 13.89 13.12 2.81
C LYS A 411 13.10 13.28 4.11
N LEU A 412 13.09 14.48 4.68
CA LEU A 412 12.19 14.79 5.79
C LEU A 412 10.71 14.80 5.32
N PHE A 413 10.48 15.40 4.15
CA PHE A 413 9.19 15.45 3.46
C PHE A 413 9.35 14.84 2.07
N GLU A 414 8.56 13.83 1.74
CA GLU A 414 8.46 13.40 0.35
C GLU A 414 7.72 14.47 -0.44
N GLU A 415 8.02 14.61 -1.73
CA GLU A 415 7.32 15.58 -2.56
C GLU A 415 5.84 15.25 -2.65
N LEU A 416 5.02 16.30 -2.63
CA LEU A 416 3.60 16.16 -2.88
C LEU A 416 3.46 15.74 -4.33
N LEU A 417 3.12 14.46 -4.53
CA LEU A 417 2.82 13.91 -5.85
C LEU A 417 1.84 14.79 -6.64
N MET A 418 0.89 15.41 -5.94
CA MET A 418 -0.13 16.30 -6.52
C MET A 418 0.35 17.75 -6.78
N ALA A 419 1.56 18.10 -6.37
CA ALA A 419 2.18 19.40 -6.62
C ALA A 419 3.11 19.40 -7.85
N GLU A 420 3.24 18.25 -8.54
CA GLU A 420 3.96 18.19 -9.81
C GLU A 420 3.26 19.11 -10.84
N GLU A 421 4.05 20.00 -11.46
CA GLU A 421 3.50 20.94 -12.44
C GLU A 421 2.96 20.20 -13.66
N GLY A 422 1.79 20.64 -14.15
CA GLY A 422 1.19 20.10 -15.37
C GLY A 422 0.53 18.72 -15.21
N LEU A 423 0.08 18.35 -14.01
CA LEU A 423 -0.77 17.17 -13.83
C LEU A 423 -2.12 17.33 -14.54
N GLY A 424 -2.40 16.39 -15.45
CA GLY A 424 -3.70 16.23 -16.09
C GLY A 424 -4.67 15.42 -15.22
N LYS A 425 -5.95 15.80 -15.22
CA LYS A 425 -7.01 14.98 -14.61
C LYS A 425 -7.36 13.80 -15.52
N THR A 426 -7.71 12.67 -14.92
CA THR A 426 -8.33 11.55 -15.63
C THR A 426 -9.84 11.49 -15.38
N GLU A 427 -10.52 10.50 -15.96
CA GLU A 427 -11.91 10.18 -15.60
C GLU A 427 -12.07 9.74 -14.14
N HIS A 428 -10.98 9.36 -13.46
CA HIS A 428 -10.99 8.93 -12.07
C HIS A 428 -10.39 9.99 -11.15
N ASN A 429 -11.16 10.42 -10.13
CA ASN A 429 -10.79 11.56 -9.27
C ASN A 429 -9.50 11.37 -8.43
N LYS A 430 -9.01 10.13 -8.29
CA LYS A 430 -7.78 9.80 -7.55
C LYS A 430 -6.60 9.42 -8.46
N ILE A 431 -6.74 9.52 -9.77
CA ILE A 431 -5.70 9.19 -10.74
C ILE A 431 -5.44 10.41 -11.61
N PHE A 432 -4.18 10.82 -11.69
CA PHE A 432 -3.72 11.96 -12.47
C PHE A 432 -2.66 11.49 -13.46
N ILE A 433 -2.41 12.27 -14.51
CA ILE A 433 -1.38 11.98 -15.52
C ILE A 433 -0.30 13.06 -15.42
N GLY A 434 0.96 12.64 -15.22
CA GLY A 434 2.12 13.52 -15.27
C GLY A 434 2.33 14.12 -16.66
N SER A 435 3.00 15.27 -16.70
CA SER A 435 3.28 15.95 -17.97
C SER A 435 4.16 15.09 -18.90
N PRO A 436 3.87 15.06 -20.22
CA PRO A 436 4.74 14.42 -21.19
C PRO A 436 6.12 15.05 -21.17
N GLN A 437 7.15 14.21 -21.24
CA GLN A 437 8.53 14.67 -21.35
C GLN A 437 9.15 14.21 -22.66
N SER A 438 9.97 15.06 -23.25
CA SER A 438 10.73 14.75 -24.44
C SER A 438 12.17 14.40 -24.06
N PHE A 439 12.67 13.31 -24.63
CA PHE A 439 14.03 12.84 -24.39
C PHE A 439 14.75 12.69 -25.72
N ASN A 440 16.03 13.06 -25.78
CA ASN A 440 16.87 12.63 -26.89
C ASN A 440 17.22 11.15 -26.69
N ARG A 441 16.53 10.29 -27.42
CA ARG A 441 16.69 8.83 -27.37
C ARG A 441 18.14 8.38 -27.57
N GLU A 442 18.87 8.98 -28.50
CA GLU A 442 20.25 8.57 -28.82
C GLU A 442 21.20 8.89 -27.67
N ASP A 443 21.05 10.07 -27.08
CA ASP A 443 21.82 10.50 -25.91
C ASP A 443 21.55 9.59 -24.70
N VAL A 444 20.27 9.31 -24.42
CA VAL A 444 19.87 8.43 -23.30
C VAL A 444 20.43 7.02 -23.47
N PHE A 445 20.29 6.40 -24.66
CA PHE A 445 20.83 5.05 -24.86
C PHE A 445 22.36 5.00 -24.84
N SER A 446 23.05 6.03 -25.35
CA SER A 446 24.50 6.15 -25.24
C SER A 446 24.95 6.21 -23.77
N LEU A 447 24.26 6.99 -22.94
CA LEU A 447 24.52 7.08 -21.50
C LEU A 447 24.17 5.77 -20.77
N ILE A 448 23.09 5.08 -21.14
CA ILE A 448 22.74 3.75 -20.58
C ILE A 448 23.82 2.71 -20.89
N GLU A 449 24.40 2.71 -22.10
CA GLU A 449 25.50 1.79 -22.42
C GLU A 449 26.79 2.13 -21.64
N ARG A 450 27.08 3.42 -21.43
CA ARG A 450 28.15 3.82 -20.49
C ARG A 450 27.88 3.32 -19.08
N LEU A 451 26.64 3.45 -18.60
CA LEU A 451 26.22 3.01 -17.27
C LEU A 451 26.39 1.51 -17.11
N LYS A 452 26.11 0.76 -18.19
CA LYS A 452 26.31 -0.69 -18.23
C LYS A 452 27.77 -1.09 -18.04
N GLN A 453 28.71 -0.34 -18.62
CA GLN A 453 30.15 -0.60 -18.43
C GLN A 453 30.60 -0.27 -17.00
N VAL A 454 30.18 0.88 -16.46
CA VAL A 454 30.44 1.28 -15.06
C VAL A 454 29.98 0.18 -14.10
N VAL A 455 28.75 -0.27 -14.29
CA VAL A 455 28.11 -1.30 -13.44
C VAL A 455 28.74 -2.67 -13.60
N LYS A 456 29.20 -3.03 -14.81
CA LYS A 456 29.91 -4.29 -15.08
C LYS A 456 31.28 -4.32 -14.41
N ASN A 457 31.93 -3.17 -14.29
CA ASN A 457 33.25 -3.02 -13.68
C ASN A 457 33.18 -2.74 -12.16
N GLU A 458 31.97 -2.69 -11.57
CA GLU A 458 31.74 -2.35 -10.16
C GLU A 458 32.32 -0.99 -9.74
N GLU A 459 32.28 -0.01 -10.65
CA GLU A 459 32.80 1.36 -10.42
C GLU A 459 31.75 2.25 -9.72
N ASP A 460 31.43 1.92 -8.47
CA ASP A 460 30.41 2.60 -7.64
C ASP A 460 30.62 4.13 -7.57
N GLU A 461 31.86 4.60 -7.60
CA GLU A 461 32.21 6.02 -7.52
C GLU A 461 31.76 6.85 -8.73
N LYS A 462 31.51 6.21 -9.88
CA LYS A 462 31.07 6.88 -11.12
C LYS A 462 29.56 6.86 -11.31
N VAL A 463 28.84 6.10 -10.47
CA VAL A 463 27.40 5.89 -10.61
C VAL A 463 26.64 7.21 -10.49
N ASP A 464 26.88 8.00 -9.45
CA ASP A 464 26.09 9.20 -9.19
C ASP A 464 26.28 10.27 -10.27
N GLU A 465 27.51 10.44 -10.75
CA GLU A 465 27.81 11.37 -11.85
C GLU A 465 26.99 11.02 -13.09
N LEU A 466 27.01 9.75 -13.49
CA LEU A 466 26.33 9.30 -14.70
C LEU A 466 24.81 9.27 -14.53
N MET A 467 24.32 8.92 -13.34
CA MET A 467 22.89 8.98 -13.02
C MET A 467 22.35 10.41 -13.07
N ARG A 468 23.14 11.42 -12.69
CA ARG A 468 22.75 12.84 -12.81
C ARG A 468 22.68 13.33 -14.26
N LEU A 469 23.47 12.73 -15.16
CA LEU A 469 23.36 13.01 -16.60
C LEU A 469 22.11 12.35 -17.22
N LEU A 470 21.71 11.19 -16.70
CA LEU A 470 20.53 10.45 -17.15
C LEU A 470 19.22 10.97 -16.54
N VAL A 471 19.28 11.47 -15.31
CA VAL A 471 18.16 11.98 -14.53
C VAL A 471 18.57 13.35 -14.02
N ASP A 472 18.26 14.38 -14.79
CA ASP A 472 18.61 15.78 -14.50
C ASP A 472 18.02 16.31 -13.19
N THR A 473 16.88 15.77 -12.76
CA THR A 473 16.25 16.07 -11.47
C THR A 473 16.86 15.31 -10.29
N TYR A 474 17.88 14.48 -10.50
CA TYR A 474 18.59 13.79 -9.41
C TYR A 474 19.52 14.77 -8.68
N VAL A 475 19.11 15.19 -7.49
CA VAL A 475 19.84 16.15 -6.64
C VAL A 475 20.44 15.46 -5.42
N ARG A 476 21.38 16.10 -4.72
CA ARG A 476 21.91 15.50 -3.49
C ARG A 476 20.94 15.72 -2.33
N PRO A 477 20.87 14.80 -1.34
CA PRO A 477 20.03 14.99 -0.17
C PRO A 477 20.29 16.29 0.59
N GLU A 478 21.56 16.71 0.67
CA GLU A 478 21.98 17.91 1.40
C GLU A 478 21.41 19.18 0.76
N ASP A 479 21.25 19.19 -0.56
CA ASP A 479 20.73 20.32 -1.32
C ASP A 479 19.20 20.53 -1.09
N VAL A 480 18.49 19.50 -0.58
CA VAL A 480 17.03 19.51 -0.39
C VAL A 480 16.63 19.59 1.08
N ASN A 481 17.41 18.98 1.98
CA ASN A 481 17.02 18.88 3.37
C ASN A 481 17.26 20.18 4.18
N ASN A 482 18.05 21.15 3.70
CA ASN A 482 18.35 22.43 4.40
C ASN A 482 18.64 22.26 5.90
N ILE A 483 19.33 21.18 6.28
CA ILE A 483 19.78 20.96 7.66
C ILE A 483 21.15 21.64 7.73
N GLU A 484 21.24 22.74 8.48
CA GLU A 484 22.55 23.28 8.90
C GLU A 484 23.32 22.13 9.56
N VAL A 485 24.45 21.75 8.97
CA VAL A 485 25.36 20.71 9.47
C VAL A 485 25.95 21.13 10.80
#